data_AF-A0A251VR72-F1
#
_entry.id   AF-A0A251VR72-F1
#
_cell.length_a   1.000
_cell.length_b   1.000
_cell.length_c   1.000
_cell.angle_alpha   90.00
_cell.angle_beta   90.00
_cell.angle_gamma   90.00
#
_symmetry.space_group_name_H-M   'P 1'
#
loop_
_entity.id
_entity.type
_entity.pdbx_description
1 polymer ?
#
loop_
_entity_poly.entity_id
_entity_poly.type
_entity_poly.pdbx_seq_one_letter_code
_entity_poly.pdbx_strand_id
1 'polypeptide(L)'
;MQQKIVVKVSMDSDKKTRKALKIAVSISGVVSASFVGSDKDQIAVTGDGIDSVELTTLLRKKVGYTELLSVGPVEAKKEEPKKPTVQVDPSYQYYYQSYGVPYYYSYYY
;
A
#
# COMPACT_ATOMS: atom_id res chain seq x y z
N MET A 1 -13.22 -5.17 -12.85
CA MET A 1 -13.92 -4.39 -11.80
C MET A 1 -13.00 -4.31 -10.60
N GLN A 2 -12.68 -3.12 -10.11
CA GLN A 2 -11.73 -3.01 -9.02
C GLN A 2 -12.33 -3.50 -7.69
N GLN A 3 -11.58 -4.34 -6.98
CA GLN A 3 -11.95 -4.95 -5.71
C GLN A 3 -11.00 -4.51 -4.60
N LYS A 4 -11.53 -4.42 -3.38
CA LYS A 4 -10.79 -4.27 -2.13
C LYS A 4 -11.03 -5.50 -1.28
N ILE A 5 -9.94 -6.13 -0.85
CA ILE A 5 -9.93 -7.30 0.02
C ILE A 5 -9.18 -6.92 1.29
N VAL A 6 -9.75 -7.23 2.46
CA VAL A 6 -9.09 -7.04 3.74
C VAL A 6 -8.97 -8.40 4.42
N VAL A 7 -7.73 -8.76 4.76
CA VAL A 7 -7.39 -10.01 5.46
C VAL A 7 -6.66 -9.70 6.76
N LYS A 8 -6.98 -10.42 7.82
CA LYS A 8 -6.25 -10.42 9.09
C LYS A 8 -5.28 -11.59 9.11
N VAL A 9 -4.01 -11.36 9.42
CA VAL A 9 -2.95 -12.37 9.41
C VAL A 9 -2.19 -12.31 10.74
N SER A 10 -1.96 -13.45 11.38
CA SER A 10 -1.08 -13.54 12.55
C SER A 10 0.39 -13.38 12.11
N MET A 11 0.95 -12.22 12.43
CA MET A 11 2.30 -11.78 12.03
C MET A 11 3.14 -11.41 13.25
N ASP A 12 3.63 -12.41 13.98
CA ASP A 12 4.33 -12.20 15.27
C ASP A 12 5.80 -11.76 15.11
N SER A 13 6.27 -11.51 13.88
CA SER A 13 7.66 -11.12 13.62
C SER A 13 7.81 -10.39 12.29
N ASP A 14 8.79 -9.49 12.19
CA ASP A 14 9.09 -8.73 10.97
C ASP A 14 9.31 -9.62 9.74
N LYS A 15 9.89 -10.81 9.95
CA LYS A 15 10.10 -11.81 8.88
C LYS A 15 8.77 -12.29 8.31
N LYS A 16 7.78 -12.57 9.18
CA LYS A 16 6.42 -12.94 8.75
C LYS A 16 5.73 -11.75 8.08
N THR A 17 5.87 -10.55 8.61
CA THR A 17 5.27 -9.32 8.06
C THR A 17 5.76 -9.04 6.64
N ARG A 18 7.08 -9.07 6.41
CA ARG A 18 7.67 -8.92 5.06
C ARG A 18 7.22 -10.03 4.10
N LYS A 19 7.12 -11.27 4.59
CA LYS A 19 6.68 -12.41 3.79
C LYS A 19 5.21 -12.30 3.40
N ALA A 20 4.35 -11.86 4.32
CA ALA A 20 2.93 -11.64 4.07
C ALA A 20 2.71 -10.58 2.99
N LEU A 21 3.39 -9.44 3.11
CA LEU A 21 3.31 -8.39 2.08
C LEU A 21 3.81 -8.88 0.72
N LYS A 22 4.93 -9.62 0.70
CA LYS A 22 5.46 -10.23 -0.54
C LYS A 22 4.45 -11.16 -1.20
N ILE A 23 3.73 -11.96 -0.42
CA ILE A 23 2.68 -12.85 -0.95
C ILE A 23 1.51 -12.03 -1.47
N ALA A 24 1.06 -11.03 -0.71
CA ALA A 24 -0.06 -10.18 -1.09
C ALA A 24 0.18 -9.48 -2.44
N VAL A 25 1.37 -8.94 -2.69
CA VAL A 25 1.70 -8.30 -3.99
C VAL A 25 2.04 -9.30 -5.11
N SER A 26 2.24 -10.58 -4.79
CA SER A 26 2.57 -11.60 -5.80
C SER A 26 1.35 -12.21 -6.49
N ILE A 27 0.14 -11.98 -5.95
CA ILE A 27 -1.11 -12.46 -6.55
C ILE A 27 -1.41 -11.66 -7.83
N SER A 28 -1.85 -12.36 -8.87
CA SER A 28 -2.27 -11.74 -10.12
C SER A 28 -3.43 -10.77 -9.90
N GLY A 29 -3.39 -9.63 -10.60
CA GLY A 29 -4.45 -8.63 -10.52
C GLY A 29 -4.30 -7.63 -9.37
N VAL A 30 -3.33 -7.82 -8.46
CA VAL A 30 -3.06 -6.88 -7.36
C VAL A 30 -2.37 -5.61 -7.89
N VAL A 31 -2.95 -4.46 -7.55
CA VAL A 31 -2.41 -3.13 -7.88
C VAL A 31 -1.70 -2.52 -6.68
N SER A 32 -2.26 -2.69 -5.47
CA SER A 32 -1.59 -2.25 -4.25
C SER A 32 -1.94 -3.12 -3.05
N ALA A 33 -1.01 -3.20 -2.10
CA ALA A 33 -1.22 -3.84 -0.81
C ALA A 33 -0.61 -2.98 0.31
N SER A 34 -1.32 -2.82 1.41
CA SER A 34 -0.87 -2.03 2.56
C SER A 34 -1.33 -2.63 3.87
N PHE A 35 -0.55 -2.39 4.94
CA PHE A 35 -0.98 -2.72 6.29
C PHE A 35 -2.03 -1.73 6.76
N VAL A 36 -3.04 -2.25 7.46
CA VAL A 36 -4.15 -1.49 8.02
C VAL A 36 -4.43 -1.96 9.44
N GLY A 37 -5.25 -1.19 10.17
CA GLY A 37 -5.53 -1.44 11.57
C GLY A 37 -4.44 -0.91 12.49
N SER A 38 -4.82 -0.60 13.73
CA SER A 38 -3.92 -0.07 14.76
C SER A 38 -2.76 -1.03 15.06
N ASP A 39 -3.06 -2.34 15.02
CA ASP A 39 -2.11 -3.41 15.37
C ASP A 39 -1.27 -3.88 14.18
N LYS A 40 -1.48 -3.32 12.97
CA LYS A 40 -0.84 -3.73 11.71
C LYS A 40 -0.97 -5.25 11.42
N ASP A 41 -2.01 -5.87 11.95
CA ASP A 41 -2.34 -7.28 11.79
C ASP A 41 -3.19 -7.54 10.54
N GLN A 42 -3.61 -6.49 9.84
CA GLN A 42 -4.44 -6.56 8.64
C GLN A 42 -3.71 -6.06 7.41
N ILE A 43 -4.01 -6.69 6.27
CA ILE A 43 -3.53 -6.30 4.95
C ILE A 43 -4.76 -5.97 4.09
N ALA A 44 -4.82 -4.74 3.60
CA ALA A 44 -5.73 -4.37 2.52
C ALA A 44 -5.03 -4.55 1.18
N VAL A 45 -5.69 -5.28 0.30
CA VAL A 45 -5.25 -5.53 -1.08
C VAL A 45 -6.29 -4.92 -2.00
N THR A 46 -5.83 -4.20 -3.02
CA THR A 46 -6.69 -3.64 -4.07
C THR A 46 -6.18 -4.02 -5.44
N GLY A 47 -7.11 -4.22 -6.38
CA GLY A 47 -6.77 -4.64 -7.74
C GLY A 47 -7.98 -5.15 -8.51
N ASP A 48 -7.75 -5.72 -9.69
CA ASP A 48 -8.80 -6.26 -10.56
C ASP A 48 -8.61 -7.76 -10.75
N GLY A 49 -9.68 -8.53 -10.62
CA GLY A 49 -9.65 -9.98 -10.78
C GLY A 49 -8.86 -10.70 -9.69
N ILE A 50 -8.82 -10.17 -8.46
CA ILE A 50 -8.08 -10.80 -7.36
C ILE A 50 -8.86 -12.00 -6.83
N ASP A 51 -8.23 -13.18 -6.84
CA ASP A 51 -8.77 -14.36 -6.17
C ASP A 51 -8.53 -14.27 -4.65
N SER A 52 -9.60 -13.95 -3.92
CA SER A 52 -9.59 -13.89 -2.45
C SER A 52 -9.30 -15.24 -1.78
N VAL A 53 -9.67 -16.35 -2.41
CA VAL A 53 -9.45 -17.71 -1.89
C VAL A 53 -7.99 -18.11 -2.08
N GLU A 54 -7.42 -17.83 -3.25
CA GLU A 54 -5.98 -18.07 -3.49
C GLU A 54 -5.13 -17.25 -2.52
N LEU A 55 -5.41 -15.95 -2.39
CA LEU A 55 -4.70 -15.05 -1.48
C LEU A 55 -4.71 -15.58 -0.04
N THR A 56 -5.88 -15.91 0.49
CA THR A 56 -6.03 -16.41 1.87
C THR A 56 -5.38 -17.78 2.04
N THR A 57 -5.45 -18.65 1.04
CA THR A 57 -4.82 -19.98 1.07
C THR A 57 -3.30 -19.87 1.13
N LEU A 58 -2.69 -19.00 0.32
CA LEU A 58 -1.24 -18.79 0.33
C LEU A 58 -0.74 -18.21 1.66
N LEU A 59 -1.49 -17.26 2.23
CA LEU A 59 -1.16 -16.67 3.53
C LEU A 59 -1.25 -17.71 4.65
N ARG A 60 -2.31 -18.52 4.68
CA ARG A 60 -2.48 -19.64 5.63
C ARG A 60 -1.33 -20.64 5.55
N LYS A 61 -0.91 -20.99 4.33
CA LYS A 61 0.15 -21.99 4.10
C LYS A 61 1.55 -21.47 4.43
N LYS A 62 1.84 -20.21 4.11
CA LYS A 62 3.21 -19.69 4.12
C LYS A 62 3.52 -18.75 5.29
N VAL A 63 2.53 -18.14 5.91
CA VAL A 63 2.72 -17.13 6.97
C VAL A 63 2.17 -17.63 8.30
N GLY A 64 0.88 -17.96 8.35
CA GLY A 64 0.19 -18.35 9.57
C GLY A 64 -1.32 -18.18 9.47
N TYR A 65 -2.01 -18.28 10.61
CA TYR A 65 -3.46 -18.14 10.66
C TYR A 65 -3.92 -16.85 9.98
N THR A 66 -4.89 -16.98 9.08
CA THR A 66 -5.41 -15.87 8.27
C THR A 66 -6.92 -15.95 8.18
N GLU A 67 -7.56 -14.82 8.39
CA GLU A 67 -9.01 -14.62 8.34
C GLU A 67 -9.35 -13.60 7.26
N LEU A 68 -10.38 -13.89 6.46
CA LEU A 68 -10.89 -12.98 5.46
C LEU A 68 -11.94 -12.09 6.11
N LEU A 69 -11.68 -10.79 6.21
CA LEU A 69 -12.58 -9.86 6.89
C LEU A 69 -13.59 -9.24 5.93
N SER A 70 -13.16 -8.86 4.73
CA SER A 70 -14.03 -8.18 3.77
C SER A 70 -13.56 -8.38 2.34
N VAL A 71 -14.52 -8.51 1.43
CA VAL A 71 -14.33 -8.49 -0.02
C VAL A 71 -15.44 -7.62 -0.60
N GLY A 72 -15.07 -6.59 -1.35
CA GLY A 72 -16.06 -5.72 -1.98
C GLY A 72 -15.46 -4.93 -3.14
N PRO A 73 -16.29 -4.27 -3.96
CA PRO A 73 -15.80 -3.34 -4.95
C PRO A 73 -15.05 -2.18 -4.25
N VAL A 74 -14.03 -1.63 -4.92
CA VAL A 74 -13.46 -0.36 -4.48
C VAL A 74 -14.52 0.70 -4.74
N GLU A 75 -15.18 1.20 -3.70
CA GLU A 75 -15.98 2.41 -3.84
C GLU A 75 -15.04 3.53 -4.31
N ALA A 76 -15.31 4.04 -5.51
CA ALA A 76 -14.63 5.21 -6.06
C ALA A 76 -15.00 6.45 -5.23
N LYS A 77 -14.49 6.55 -4.01
CA LYS A 77 -14.32 7.86 -3.38
C LYS A 77 -13.30 8.58 -4.25
N LYS A 78 -13.78 9.56 -5.00
CA LYS A 78 -12.98 10.61 -5.64
C LYS A 78 -11.76 10.89 -4.76
N GLU A 79 -10.57 10.57 -5.26
CA GLU A 79 -9.34 11.01 -4.63
C GLU A 79 -9.33 12.53 -4.69
N GLU A 80 -9.63 13.18 -3.56
CA GLU A 80 -9.04 14.49 -3.34
C GLU A 80 -7.52 14.29 -3.28
N PRO A 81 -6.73 15.09 -4.03
CA PRO A 81 -5.29 14.93 -4.08
C PRO A 81 -4.73 15.13 -2.68
N LYS A 82 -4.24 14.04 -2.07
CA LYS A 82 -3.44 14.14 -0.85
C LYS A 82 -2.17 14.90 -1.19
N LYS A 83 -2.12 16.18 -0.78
CA LYS A 83 -0.89 16.96 -0.70
C LYS A 83 0.18 16.11 0.00
N PRO A 84 1.42 16.04 -0.53
CA PRO A 84 2.50 15.35 0.16
C PRO A 84 2.83 16.11 1.44
N THR A 85 2.47 15.56 2.61
CA THR A 85 3.00 16.03 3.89
C THR A 85 4.43 15.50 4.03
N VAL A 86 5.36 16.19 3.37
CA VAL A 86 6.79 16.03 3.61
C VAL A 86 7.04 16.48 5.05
N GLN A 87 7.34 15.53 5.94
CA GLN A 87 7.95 15.86 7.23
C GLN A 87 9.39 16.26 6.94
N VAL A 88 9.60 17.57 6.76
CA VAL A 88 10.91 18.15 6.51
C VAL A 88 11.70 18.09 7.82
N ASP A 89 12.75 17.27 7.85
CA ASP A 89 13.80 17.34 8.86
C ASP A 89 14.44 18.73 8.82
N PRO A 90 14.56 19.48 9.94
CA PRO A 90 15.15 20.81 9.99
C PRO A 90 16.57 20.90 9.38
N SER A 91 17.29 19.78 9.28
CA SER A 91 18.62 19.71 8.67
C SER A 91 18.61 20.00 7.16
N TYR A 92 17.50 19.76 6.46
CA TYR A 92 17.45 19.92 4.99
C TYR A 92 17.33 21.37 4.53
N GLN A 93 16.98 22.29 5.43
CA GLN A 93 16.78 23.70 5.08
C GLN A 93 18.08 24.44 4.78
N TYR A 94 19.23 23.97 5.30
CA TYR A 94 20.50 24.68 5.14
C TYR A 94 21.18 24.43 3.78
N TYR A 95 20.85 23.33 3.10
CA TYR A 95 21.56 22.95 1.87
C TYR A 95 21.02 23.65 0.61
N TYR A 96 19.78 24.15 0.65
CA TYR A 96 19.09 24.70 -0.53
C TYR A 96 19.34 26.20 -0.80
N GLN A 97 19.90 26.95 0.15
CA GLN A 97 20.21 28.38 -0.08
C GLN A 97 21.48 28.61 -0.93
N SER A 98 22.31 27.58 -1.14
CA SER A 98 23.61 27.72 -1.84
C SER A 98 23.52 27.60 -3.37
N TYR A 99 22.43 27.06 -3.92
CA TYR A 99 22.34 26.81 -5.36
C TYR A 99 21.14 27.58 -5.94
N GLY A 100 21.40 28.77 -6.46
CA GLY A 100 20.43 29.51 -7.27
C GLY A 100 20.16 28.77 -8.57
N VAL A 101 19.00 28.11 -8.66
CA VAL A 101 18.56 27.44 -9.89
C VAL A 101 17.71 28.43 -10.72
N PRO A 102 18.05 28.68 -12.00
CA PRO A 102 17.35 29.65 -12.85
C PRO A 102 16.03 29.10 -13.39
N TYR A 103 15.00 29.96 -13.46
CA TYR A 103 13.67 29.64 -13.99
C TYR A 103 13.68 29.59 -15.52
N TYR A 104 13.25 28.46 -16.10
CA TYR A 104 12.90 28.37 -17.52
C TYR A 104 11.40 28.59 -17.68
N TYR A 105 11.01 29.66 -18.37
CA TYR A 105 9.64 29.93 -18.81
C TYR A 105 9.37 29.16 -20.11
N SER A 106 8.34 28.32 -20.14
CA SER A 106 7.82 27.70 -21.37
C SER A 106 6.60 28.49 -21.85
N TYR A 107 6.78 29.23 -22.95
CA TYR A 107 5.69 29.81 -23.73
C TYR A 107 5.13 28.74 -24.68
N TYR A 108 3.82 28.54 -24.65
CA TYR A 108 3.10 27.73 -25.63
C TYR A 108 2.62 28.64 -26.78
N TYR A 109 2.92 28.24 -28.02
CA TYR A 109 2.22 28.66 -29.24
C TYR A 109 1.28 27.53 -29.67
#